data_AF-A0A2D4GZB9-F1
#
_entry.id   AF-A0A2D4GZB9-F1
#
_cell.length_a   1.000
_cell.length_b   1.000
_cell.length_c   1.000
_cell.angle_alpha   90.00
_cell.angle_beta   90.00
_cell.angle_gamma   90.00
#
_symmetry.space_group_name_H-M   'P 1'
#
loop_
_entity.id
_entity.type
_entity.pdbx_description
1 polymer ?
#
loop_
_entity_poly.entity_id
_entity_poly.type
_entity_poly.pdbx_seq_one_letter_code
_entity_poly.pdbx_strand_id
1 'polypeptide(L)'
;MRFGKTIVDEQMVLKKVANIIINLYAMTAVISRATRSMCIGLNNHDHEVLLANIFCTEACFENNYTMVSLQKDSPENLDENIKKVANQVLEKRSYICSHPLNRTF
;
A
#
# COMPACT_ATOMS: atom_id res chain seq x y z
N MET A 1 3.34 -6.80 -21.39
CA MET A 1 2.14 -6.10 -20.87
C MET A 1 1.12 -7.16 -20.42
N ARG A 2 0.92 -7.35 -19.10
CA ARG A 2 0.15 -8.47 -18.53
C ARG A 2 -1.37 -8.33 -18.72
N PHE A 3 -1.92 -7.13 -18.63
CA PHE A 3 -3.37 -6.90 -18.59
C PHE A 3 -3.94 -6.13 -19.79
N GLY A 4 -3.11 -5.43 -20.57
CA GLY A 4 -3.58 -4.66 -21.73
C GLY A 4 -4.73 -3.72 -21.37
N LYS A 5 -5.85 -3.80 -22.12
CA LYS A 5 -7.05 -2.97 -21.90
C LYS A 5 -7.88 -3.40 -20.68
N THR A 6 -7.78 -4.65 -20.23
CA THR A 6 -8.55 -5.17 -19.09
C THR A 6 -7.95 -4.79 -17.74
N ILE A 7 -6.87 -4.00 -17.73
CA ILE A 7 -6.28 -3.45 -16.49
C ILE A 7 -7.30 -2.66 -15.67
N VAL A 8 -8.30 -2.06 -16.34
CA VAL A 8 -9.39 -1.33 -15.69
C VAL A 8 -10.22 -2.22 -14.76
N ASP A 9 -10.28 -3.52 -15.00
CA ASP A 9 -11.04 -4.46 -14.15
C ASP A 9 -10.21 -4.96 -12.95
N GLU A 10 -8.89 -4.78 -12.99
CA GLU A 10 -7.95 -5.22 -11.95
C GLU A 10 -7.82 -4.19 -10.83
N GLN A 11 -8.93 -3.89 -10.16
CA GLN A 11 -9.04 -2.81 -9.16
C GLN A 11 -8.05 -2.95 -7.98
N MET A 12 -7.76 -4.17 -7.55
CA MET A 12 -6.81 -4.43 -6.45
C MET A 12 -5.37 -4.10 -6.86
N VAL A 13 -5.01 -4.42 -8.11
CA VAL A 13 -3.71 -4.06 -8.70
C VAL A 13 -3.61 -2.55 -8.86
N LEU A 14 -4.65 -1.91 -9.41
CA LEU A 14 -4.71 -0.46 -9.58
C LEU A 14 -4.55 0.29 -8.25
N LYS A 15 -5.22 -0.17 -7.18
CA LYS A 15 -5.07 0.39 -5.84
C LYS A 15 -3.62 0.34 -5.35
N LYS A 16 -2.95 -0.81 -5.47
CA LYS A 16 -1.55 -0.99 -5.05
C LYS A 16 -0.61 -0.07 -5.82
N VAL A 17 -0.79 0.05 -7.14
CA VAL A 17 -0.02 0.97 -8.00
C VAL A 17 -0.28 2.43 -7.61
N ALA A 18 -1.53 2.80 -7.36
CA ALA A 18 -1.88 4.16 -6.92
C ALA A 18 -1.21 4.53 -5.59
N ASN A 19 -1.20 3.61 -4.62
CA ASN A 19 -0.53 3.81 -3.33
C ASN A 19 0.98 4.06 -3.51
N ILE A 20 1.65 3.28 -4.35
CA ILE A 20 3.09 3.47 -4.66
C ILE A 20 3.32 4.87 -5.24
N ILE A 21 2.48 5.31 -6.18
CA ILE A 21 2.62 6.62 -6.83
C ILE A 21 2.39 7.76 -5.83
N ILE A 22 1.39 7.64 -4.94
CA ILE A 22 1.13 8.61 -3.87
C ILE A 22 2.38 8.75 -2.98
N ASN A 23 2.95 7.62 -2.55
CA ASN A 23 4.16 7.60 -1.74
C ASN A 23 5.34 8.24 -2.48
N LEU A 24 5.57 7.91 -3.75
CA LEU A 24 6.65 8.51 -4.55
C LEU A 24 6.51 10.04 -4.70
N TYR A 25 5.29 10.52 -4.90
CA TYR A 25 5.02 11.96 -4.97
C TYR A 25 5.31 12.63 -3.62
N ALA A 26 4.80 12.06 -2.52
CA ALA A 26 5.04 12.57 -1.18
C ALA A 26 6.53 12.58 -0.82
N MET A 27 7.27 11.51 -1.12
CA MET A 27 8.72 11.41 -0.92
C MET A 27 9.46 12.51 -1.68
N THR A 28 9.11 12.71 -2.95
CA THR A 28 9.71 13.76 -3.79
C THR A 28 9.43 15.15 -3.22
N ALA A 29 8.20 15.40 -2.77
CA ALA A 29 7.79 16.68 -2.19
C ALA A 29 8.54 17.00 -0.89
N VAL A 30 8.66 16.04 0.04
CA VAL A 30 9.36 16.26 1.31
C VAL A 30 10.88 16.39 1.13
N ILE A 31 11.47 15.62 0.21
CA ILE A 31 12.89 15.76 -0.16
C ILE A 31 13.13 17.16 -0.75
N SER A 32 12.33 17.58 -1.74
CA SER A 32 12.46 18.90 -2.36
C SER A 32 12.39 20.02 -1.34
N ARG A 33 11.44 19.93 -0.40
CA ARG A 33 11.27 20.90 0.69
C ARG A 33 12.50 20.92 1.61
N ALA A 34 12.92 19.77 2.14
CA ALA A 34 14.06 19.68 3.06
C ALA A 34 15.36 20.16 2.40
N THR A 35 15.60 19.76 1.13
CA THR A 35 16.73 20.25 0.35
C THR A 35 16.70 21.76 0.19
N ARG A 36 15.54 22.35 -0.14
CA ARG A 36 15.40 23.80 -0.26
C ARG A 36 15.67 24.52 1.06
N SER A 37 15.13 24.03 2.17
CA SER A 37 15.33 24.55 3.53
C SER A 37 16.81 24.55 3.90
N MET A 38 17.51 23.46 3.58
CA MET A 38 18.96 23.33 3.75
C MET A 38 19.76 24.30 2.87
N CYS A 39 19.43 24.41 1.58
CA CYS A 39 20.17 25.27 0.65
C CYS A 39 20.08 26.76 0.98
N ILE A 40 18.99 27.22 1.60
CA ILE A 40 18.85 28.64 2.02
C ILE A 40 19.18 28.87 3.49
N GLY A 41 19.56 27.82 4.23
CA GLY A 41 19.93 27.91 5.64
C GLY A 41 18.77 28.34 6.55
N LEU A 42 17.57 27.81 6.36
CA LEU A 42 16.47 28.08 7.30
C LEU A 42 16.79 27.50 8.69
N ASN A 43 16.27 28.17 9.72
CA ASN A 43 16.33 27.65 11.09
C ASN A 43 15.70 26.25 11.15
N ASN A 44 16.34 25.34 11.88
CA ASN A 44 15.90 23.96 12.08
C ASN A 44 15.81 23.10 10.80
N HIS A 45 16.50 23.48 9.72
CA HIS A 45 16.61 22.64 8.51
C HIS A 45 17.05 21.19 8.79
N ASP A 46 17.92 20.95 9.78
CA ASP A 46 18.31 19.60 10.22
C ASP A 46 17.12 18.76 10.70
N HIS A 47 16.12 19.39 11.34
CA HIS A 47 14.89 18.73 11.75
C HIS A 47 14.02 18.36 10.53
N GLU A 48 13.92 19.25 9.54
CA GLU A 48 13.22 18.94 8.28
C GLU A 48 13.89 17.78 7.53
N VAL A 49 15.23 17.74 7.51
CA VAL A 49 16.00 16.62 6.93
C VAL A 49 15.71 15.32 7.68
N LEU A 50 15.67 15.34 9.02
CA LEU A 50 15.34 14.16 9.81
C LEU A 50 13.92 13.66 9.51
N LEU A 51 12.92 14.55 9.47
CA LEU A 51 11.55 14.20 9.11
C LEU A 51 11.45 13.59 7.71
N ALA A 52 12.12 14.20 6.73
CA ALA A 52 12.13 13.70 5.36
C ALA A 52 12.78 12.30 5.27
N ASN A 53 13.87 12.05 6.01
CA ASN A 53 14.51 10.75 6.07
C ASN A 53 13.60 9.68 6.67
N ILE A 54 12.98 9.95 7.82
CA ILE A 54 12.04 9.01 8.47
C ILE A 54 10.92 8.62 7.51
N PHE A 55 10.24 9.62 6.94
CA PHE A 55 9.14 9.39 6.01
C PHE A 55 9.58 8.59 4.78
N CYS A 56 10.69 8.97 4.15
CA CYS A 56 11.18 8.30 2.95
C CYS A 56 11.64 6.86 3.22
N THR A 57 12.20 6.56 4.40
CA THR A 57 12.56 5.19 4.77
C THR A 57 11.33 4.30 4.89
N GLU A 58 10.29 4.75 5.59
CA GLU A 58 9.04 4.01 5.75
C GLU A 58 8.33 3.82 4.41
N ALA A 59 8.13 4.90 3.66
CA ALA A 59 7.48 4.87 2.35
C ALA A 59 8.24 3.98 1.34
N CYS A 60 9.57 3.99 1.38
CA CYS A 60 10.39 3.11 0.54
C CYS A 60 10.17 1.63 0.89
N PHE A 61 10.12 1.30 2.18
CA PHE A 61 9.84 -0.07 2.64
C PHE A 61 8.45 -0.53 2.17
N GLU A 62 7.41 0.29 2.40
CA GLU A 62 6.04 -0.02 1.95
C GLU A 62 5.94 -0.19 0.43
N ASN A 63 6.61 0.68 -0.33
CA ASN A 63 6.62 0.62 -1.78
C ASN A 63 7.29 -0.67 -2.28
N ASN A 64 8.43 -1.04 -1.71
CA ASN A 64 9.13 -2.27 -2.08
C ASN A 64 8.30 -3.51 -1.75
N TYR A 65 7.68 -3.55 -0.57
CA TYR A 65 6.78 -4.64 -0.20
C TYR A 65 5.57 -4.73 -1.16
N THR A 66 4.96 -3.59 -1.48
CA THR A 66 3.83 -3.54 -2.42
C THR A 66 4.25 -3.97 -3.83
N MET A 67 5.44 -3.59 -4.28
CA MET A 67 6.01 -4.00 -5.56
C MET A 67 6.22 -5.52 -5.65
N VAL A 68 6.68 -6.16 -4.57
CA VAL A 68 6.76 -7.64 -4.50
C VAL A 68 5.38 -8.25 -4.67
N SER A 69 4.37 -7.74 -3.95
CA SER A 69 2.98 -8.23 -4.04
C SER A 69 2.34 -8.08 -5.44
N LEU A 70 2.89 -7.21 -6.29
CA LEU A 70 2.43 -6.98 -7.67
C LEU A 70 3.03 -7.97 -8.67
N GLN A 71 4.10 -8.68 -8.29
CA GLN A 71 4.72 -9.68 -9.14
C GLN A 71 3.75 -10.82 -9.46
N LYS A 72 3.96 -11.46 -10.60
CA LYS A 72 3.18 -12.63 -10.98
C LYS A 72 3.51 -13.76 -9.99
N ASP A 73 2.49 -14.42 -9.48
CA ASP A 73 2.60 -15.56 -8.55
C ASP A 73 3.30 -15.23 -7.21
N SER A 74 3.28 -13.95 -6.78
CA SER A 74 3.80 -13.54 -5.48
C SER A 74 3.01 -14.18 -4.32
N PRO A 75 3.67 -14.85 -3.37
CA PRO A 75 3.01 -15.42 -2.19
C PRO A 75 2.42 -14.35 -1.25
N GLU A 76 2.94 -13.13 -1.29
CA GLU A 76 2.43 -11.97 -0.56
C GLU A 76 1.11 -11.44 -1.15
N ASN A 77 0.75 -11.86 -2.37
CA ASN A 77 -0.48 -11.43 -3.00
C ASN A 77 -1.69 -12.21 -2.48
N LEU A 78 -2.49 -11.57 -1.64
CA LEU A 78 -3.70 -12.13 -1.04
C LEU A 78 -4.99 -11.82 -1.82
N ASP A 79 -4.91 -11.21 -3.00
CA ASP A 79 -6.09 -10.69 -3.72
C ASP A 79 -7.16 -11.77 -3.97
N GLU A 80 -6.74 -12.98 -4.38
CA GLU A 80 -7.67 -14.10 -4.60
C GLU A 80 -8.32 -14.62 -3.32
N ASN A 81 -7.58 -14.62 -2.20
CA ASN A 81 -8.13 -15.00 -0.90
C ASN A 81 -9.15 -13.97 -0.42
N ILE A 82 -8.86 -12.67 -0.60
CA ILE A 82 -9.78 -11.58 -0.28
C ILE A 82 -11.07 -11.70 -1.11
N LYS A 83 -10.97 -11.96 -2.42
CA LYS A 83 -12.13 -12.18 -3.28
C LYS A 83 -12.98 -13.36 -2.82
N LYS A 84 -12.35 -14.49 -2.47
CA LYS A 84 -13.07 -15.68 -1.96
C LYS A 84 -13.83 -15.37 -0.67
N VAL A 85 -13.18 -14.72 0.30
CA VAL A 85 -13.83 -14.34 1.57
C VAL A 85 -14.98 -13.36 1.30
N ALA A 86 -14.78 -12.36 0.44
CA ALA A 86 -15.82 -11.40 0.09
C ALA A 86 -17.05 -12.08 -0.52
N ASN A 87 -16.86 -13.03 -1.45
CA ASN A 87 -17.96 -13.79 -2.04
C ASN A 87 -18.73 -14.61 -0.99
N GLN A 88 -18.03 -15.30 -0.09
CA GLN A 88 -18.68 -16.08 0.97
C GLN A 88 -19.52 -15.18 1.90
N VAL A 89 -19.01 -13.99 2.23
CA VAL A 89 -19.73 -13.03 3.09
C VAL A 89 -20.96 -12.48 2.35
N LEU A 90 -20.84 -12.19 1.06
CA LEU A 90 -21.96 -11.70 0.23
C LEU A 90 -23.06 -12.76 0.05
N GLU A 91 -22.68 -14.03 -0.12
CA GLU A 91 -23.63 -15.15 -0.23
C GLU A 91 -24.43 -15.35 1.07
N LYS A 92 -23.76 -15.32 2.22
CA LYS A 92 -24.41 -15.49 3.53
C LYS A 92 -25.10 -14.23 4.03
N ARG A 93 -24.69 -13.06 3.56
CA ARG A 93 -25.12 -11.72 4.02
C ARG A 93 -24.95 -11.54 5.54
N SER A 94 -23.99 -12.25 6.13
CA SER A 94 -23.69 -12.23 7.56
C SER A 94 -22.21 -12.54 7.78
N TYR A 95 -21.75 -12.28 9.01
CA TYR A 95 -20.50 -12.86 9.47
C TYR A 95 -20.64 -14.38 9.53
N ILE A 96 -19.64 -15.09 9.01
CA ILE A 96 -19.73 -16.55 8.76
C ILE A 96 -19.20 -17.36 9.94
N CYS A 97 -18.14 -16.88 10.60
CA CYS A 97 -17.48 -17.64 11.64
C CYS A 97 -18.37 -17.69 12.89
N SER A 98 -18.69 -18.90 13.34
CA SER A 98 -19.35 -19.11 14.63
C SER A 98 -18.41 -18.76 15.78
N HIS A 99 -18.99 -18.35 16.90
CA HIS A 99 -18.22 -18.15 18.11
C HIS A 99 -17.52 -19.46 18.52
N PRO A 100 -16.22 -19.46 18.91
CA PRO A 100 -15.47 -20.69 19.23
C PRO A 100 -16.05 -21.54 20.38
N LEU A 101 -16.96 -20.98 21.17
CA LEU A 101 -17.65 -21.66 22.28
C LEU A 101 -19.04 -22.19 21.91
N ASN A 102 -19.50 -21.98 20.67
CA ASN A 102 -20.77 -22.54 20.22
C ASN A 102 -20.65 -24.06 20.14
N ARG A 103 -21.52 -24.76 20.87
CA ARG A 103 -21.66 -26.22 20.77
C ARG A 103 -22.55 -26.54 19.58
N THR A 104 -21.96 -27.12 18.53
CA THR A 104 -22.72 -27.87 17.52
C THR A 104 -23.12 -29.19 18.17
N PHE A 105 -24.39 -29.33 18.52
CA PHE A 105 -24.94 -30.57 19.06
C PHE A 105 -24.89 -31.71 18.04
#